data_AF-A0A1M3P9I5-F1
#
_entry.id   AF-A0A1M3P9I5-F1
#
_cell.length_a   1.000
_cell.length_b   1.000
_cell.length_c   1.000
_cell.angle_alpha   90.00
_cell.angle_beta   90.00
_cell.angle_gamma   90.00
#
_symmetry.space_group_name_H-M   'P 1'
#
loop_
_entity.id
_entity.type
_entity.pdbx_description
1 polymer ?
#
loop_
_entity_poly.entity_id
_entity_poly.type
_entity_poly.pdbx_seq_one_letter_code
_entity_poly.pdbx_strand_id
1 'polypeptide(L)'
;MSNTHEERHPFLDDLSEDAELISSVLRGPVVGRETIRKVVDAVGTFYVEQNPTFIGTVGSRTLLEYEARLTGGERLNAVAVIDRDPDGAVPRVSVRMGPVDAVVALANSLRTALSGQLPEELFL
;
A
#
# COMPACT_ATOMS: atom_id res chain seq x y z
N MET A 1 -0.87 -18.00 -15.79
CA MET A 1 -1.45 -17.74 -14.46
C MET A 1 -1.16 -16.28 -14.19
N SER A 2 -2.16 -15.39 -14.20
CA SER A 2 -1.92 -13.97 -13.98
C SER A 2 -1.31 -13.80 -12.58
N ASN A 3 -0.17 -13.15 -12.50
CA ASN A 3 0.43 -12.74 -11.23
C ASN A 3 -0.47 -11.66 -10.64
N THR A 4 -1.53 -12.08 -9.94
CA THR A 4 -2.48 -11.19 -9.26
C THR A 4 -1.77 -10.19 -8.34
N HIS A 5 -0.56 -10.53 -7.86
CA HIS A 5 0.30 -9.66 -7.07
C HIS A 5 0.88 -8.48 -7.86
N GLU A 6 1.34 -8.69 -9.09
CA GLU A 6 1.89 -7.65 -9.97
C GLU A 6 0.80 -6.67 -10.41
N GLU A 7 -0.41 -7.16 -10.67
CA GLU A 7 -1.56 -6.31 -11.03
C GLU A 7 -2.02 -5.42 -9.85
N ARG A 8 -1.90 -5.90 -8.61
CA ARG A 8 -2.34 -5.15 -7.42
C ARG A 8 -1.30 -4.16 -6.90
N HIS A 9 -0.02 -4.50 -7.01
CA HIS A 9 1.09 -3.72 -6.43
C HIS A 9 2.28 -3.62 -7.41
N PRO A 10 2.15 -2.81 -8.48
CA PRO A 10 3.07 -2.80 -9.64
C PRO A 10 4.45 -2.17 -9.36
N PHE A 11 4.84 -2.03 -8.09
CA PHE A 11 6.06 -1.37 -7.65
C PHE A 11 6.93 -2.23 -6.74
N LEU A 12 6.42 -3.38 -6.25
CA LEU A 12 7.10 -4.17 -5.21
C LEU A 12 8.46 -4.72 -5.65
N ASP A 13 8.63 -5.00 -6.93
CA ASP A 13 9.89 -5.49 -7.50
C ASP A 13 10.91 -4.39 -7.78
N ASP A 14 10.43 -3.14 -7.89
CA ASP A 14 11.27 -1.98 -8.21
C ASP A 14 11.73 -1.20 -6.97
N LEU A 15 11.22 -1.52 -5.77
CA LEU A 15 11.58 -0.84 -4.51
C LEU A 15 13.10 -0.77 -4.31
N SER A 16 13.66 0.39 -3.98
CA SER A 16 15.05 0.49 -3.49
C SER A 16 15.21 -0.23 -2.14
N GLU A 17 16.46 -0.52 -1.73
CA GLU A 17 16.74 -1.24 -0.48
C GLU A 17 16.19 -0.51 0.75
N ASP A 18 16.35 0.81 0.77
CA ASP A 18 15.94 1.75 1.82
C ASP A 18 14.64 2.51 1.48
N ALA A 19 13.82 1.96 0.58
CA ALA A 19 12.57 2.57 0.16
C ALA A 19 11.66 2.94 1.33
N GLU A 20 10.86 3.98 1.15
CA GLU A 20 9.91 4.50 2.13
C GLU A 20 8.46 4.29 1.68
N LEU A 21 7.62 3.72 2.56
CA LEU A 21 6.17 3.67 2.40
C LEU A 21 5.50 4.59 3.43
N ILE A 22 4.70 5.52 2.95
CA ILE A 22 3.78 6.32 3.76
C ILE A 22 2.35 5.89 3.42
N SER A 23 1.53 5.58 4.41
CA SER A 23 0.16 5.12 4.17
C SER A 23 -0.82 5.69 5.18
N SER A 24 -2.07 5.93 4.73
CA SER A 24 -3.17 6.37 5.59
C SER A 24 -3.49 5.40 6.75
N VAL A 25 -3.06 4.13 6.67
CA VAL A 25 -3.28 3.10 7.71
C VAL A 25 -2.13 2.96 8.71
N LEU A 26 -1.09 3.79 8.60
CA LEU A 26 0.11 3.78 9.45
C LEU A 26 0.32 5.15 10.09
N ARG A 27 0.90 5.17 11.29
CA ARG A 27 1.26 6.41 12.01
C ARG A 27 2.52 7.08 11.46
N GLY A 28 3.42 6.30 10.90
CA GLY A 28 4.72 6.76 10.43
C GLY A 28 5.19 5.99 9.20
N PRO A 29 6.34 6.41 8.63
CA PRO A 29 6.90 5.76 7.46
C PRO A 29 7.40 4.35 7.80
N VAL A 30 7.16 3.41 6.89
CA VAL A 30 7.80 2.09 6.89
C VAL A 30 9.00 2.17 5.97
N VAL A 31 10.18 1.85 6.49
CA VAL A 31 11.44 1.90 5.75
C VAL A 31 11.95 0.49 5.47
N GLY A 32 12.44 0.29 4.25
CA GLY A 32 13.10 -0.93 3.80
C GLY A 32 12.19 -1.82 2.94
N ARG A 33 12.71 -2.27 1.79
CA ARG A 33 11.99 -3.10 0.80
C ARG A 33 11.21 -4.26 1.42
N GLU A 34 11.88 -5.06 2.25
CA GLU A 34 11.30 -6.27 2.84
C GLU A 34 10.18 -5.94 3.84
N THR A 35 10.33 -4.86 4.60
CA THR A 35 9.30 -4.40 5.54
C THR A 35 8.08 -3.87 4.79
N ILE A 36 8.30 -3.11 3.71
CA ILE A 36 7.23 -2.62 2.83
C ILE A 36 6.46 -3.79 2.22
N ARG A 37 7.16 -4.79 1.68
CA ARG A 37 6.53 -6.00 1.11
C ARG A 37 5.62 -6.68 2.13
N LYS A 38 6.09 -6.91 3.36
CA LYS A 38 5.27 -7.50 4.44
C LYS A 38 4.00 -6.69 4.72
N VAL A 39 4.09 -5.37 4.77
CA VAL A 39 2.94 -4.49 5.01
C VAL A 39 1.95 -4.57 3.84
N VAL A 40 2.43 -4.44 2.61
CA VAL A 40 1.59 -4.44 1.41
C VAL A 40 0.92 -5.80 1.23
N ASP A 41 1.65 -6.90 1.43
CA ASP A 41 1.10 -8.25 1.37
C ASP A 41 -0.01 -8.45 2.41
N ALA A 42 0.22 -8.02 3.65
CA ALA A 42 -0.79 -8.10 4.70
C ALA A 42 -2.04 -7.29 4.34
N VAL A 43 -1.88 -6.05 3.87
CA VAL A 43 -3.00 -5.22 3.41
C VAL A 43 -3.79 -5.90 2.29
N GLY A 44 -3.09 -6.50 1.32
CA GLY A 44 -3.70 -7.21 0.20
C GLY A 44 -4.60 -8.38 0.61
N THR A 45 -4.39 -8.97 1.80
CA THR A 45 -5.25 -10.04 2.34
C THR A 45 -6.61 -9.55 2.84
N PHE A 46 -6.74 -8.25 3.15
CA PHE A 46 -7.99 -7.67 3.65
C PHE A 46 -8.92 -7.20 2.52
N TYR A 47 -8.49 -7.28 1.26
CA TYR A 47 -9.31 -6.92 0.10
C TYR A 47 -10.07 -8.14 -0.41
N VAL A 48 -11.40 -8.06 -0.38
CA VAL A 48 -12.28 -9.00 -1.11
C VAL A 48 -12.21 -8.72 -2.59
N GLU A 49 -12.24 -7.43 -2.95
CA GLU A 49 -12.09 -6.96 -4.32
C GLU A 49 -11.25 -5.70 -4.34
N GLN A 50 -10.49 -5.52 -5.42
CA GLN A 50 -9.76 -4.31 -5.72
C GLN A 50 -9.94 -4.03 -7.21
N ASN A 51 -10.46 -2.86 -7.55
CA ASN A 51 -10.76 -2.46 -8.90
C ASN A 51 -9.98 -1.19 -9.25
N PRO A 52 -8.90 -1.30 -10.05
CA PRO A 52 -8.20 -0.14 -10.58
C PRO A 52 -9.15 0.76 -11.37
N THR A 53 -9.17 2.05 -11.05
CA THR A 53 -9.99 3.07 -11.72
C THR A 53 -9.17 3.98 -12.62
N PHE A 54 -7.88 4.15 -12.31
CA PHE A 54 -6.96 4.95 -13.11
C PHE A 54 -5.53 4.47 -12.95
N ILE A 55 -4.78 4.45 -14.06
CA ILE A 55 -3.32 4.30 -14.05
C ILE A 55 -2.74 5.36 -15.00
N GLY A 56 -1.82 6.17 -14.48
CA GLY A 56 -1.18 7.20 -15.29
C GLY A 56 0.18 7.60 -14.74
N THR A 57 0.98 8.22 -15.60
CA THR A 57 2.32 8.69 -15.24
C THR A 57 2.40 10.21 -15.40
N VAL A 58 2.92 10.90 -14.38
CA VAL A 58 3.11 12.36 -14.37
C VAL A 58 4.53 12.69 -13.91
N GLY A 59 5.39 13.00 -14.88
CA GLY A 59 6.83 13.12 -14.64
C GLY A 59 7.41 11.77 -14.24
N SER A 60 8.15 11.73 -13.13
CA SER A 60 8.76 10.52 -12.58
C SER A 60 7.84 9.69 -11.69
N ARG A 61 6.52 9.98 -11.68
CA ARG A 61 5.55 9.36 -10.78
C ARG A 61 4.53 8.55 -11.52
N THR A 62 4.21 7.36 -11.03
CA THR A 62 3.00 6.63 -11.42
C THR A 62 1.92 6.81 -10.36
N LEU A 63 0.71 7.10 -10.80
CA LEU A 63 -0.49 7.16 -9.99
C LEU A 63 -1.33 5.94 -10.34
N LEU A 64 -1.68 5.16 -9.32
CA LEU A 64 -2.64 4.08 -9.39
C LEU A 64 -3.80 4.43 -8.47
N GLU A 65 -4.98 4.69 -9.05
CA GLU A 65 -6.21 4.86 -8.29
C GLU A 65 -7.01 3.56 -8.33
N TYR A 66 -7.63 3.21 -7.21
CA TYR A 66 -8.47 2.03 -7.13
C TYR A 66 -9.58 2.18 -6.09
N GLU A 67 -10.66 1.43 -6.29
CA GLU A 67 -11.69 1.18 -5.29
C GLU A 67 -11.50 -0.24 -4.74
N ALA A 68 -11.80 -0.45 -3.46
CA ALA A 68 -11.71 -1.76 -2.83
C ALA A 68 -12.85 -2.01 -1.84
N ARG A 69 -13.22 -3.29 -1.70
CA ARG A 69 -14.11 -3.77 -0.64
C ARG A 69 -13.30 -4.60 0.36
N LEU A 70 -13.38 -4.23 1.63
CA LEU A 70 -12.70 -4.94 2.70
C LEU A 70 -13.46 -6.22 3.10
N THR A 71 -12.77 -7.15 3.75
CA THR A 71 -13.37 -8.37 4.32
C THR A 71 -14.39 -8.09 5.41
N GLY A 72 -14.33 -6.92 6.07
CA GLY A 72 -15.34 -6.43 7.01
C GLY A 72 -16.60 -5.84 6.36
N GLY A 73 -16.60 -5.69 5.02
CA GLY A 73 -17.71 -5.15 4.25
C GLY A 73 -17.60 -3.65 3.94
N GLU A 74 -16.66 -2.94 4.56
CA GLU A 74 -16.36 -1.54 4.27
C GLU A 74 -15.85 -1.36 2.84
N ARG A 75 -16.05 -0.17 2.28
CA ARG A 75 -15.51 0.22 0.98
C ARG A 75 -14.55 1.37 1.15
N LEU A 76 -13.48 1.36 0.36
CA LEU A 76 -12.53 2.45 0.30
C LEU A 76 -12.19 2.82 -1.14
N ASN A 77 -11.75 4.05 -1.32
CA ASN A 77 -10.97 4.50 -2.46
C ASN A 77 -9.53 4.73 -2.00
N ALA A 78 -8.60 4.58 -2.94
CA ALA A 78 -7.20 4.77 -2.67
C ALA A 78 -6.46 5.30 -3.89
N VAL A 79 -5.39 6.04 -3.62
CA VAL A 79 -4.42 6.50 -4.61
C VAL A 79 -3.03 6.12 -4.11
N ALA A 80 -2.37 5.23 -4.85
CA ALA A 80 -0.95 4.95 -4.70
C ALA A 80 -0.17 5.87 -5.64
N VAL A 81 0.74 6.67 -5.08
CA VAL A 81 1.72 7.46 -5.81
C VAL A 81 3.07 6.79 -5.64
N ILE A 82 3.65 6.36 -6.76
CA ILE A 82 4.90 5.63 -6.85
C ILE A 82 5.92 6.58 -7.46
N ASP A 83 6.85 7.08 -6.66
CA ASP A 83 7.98 7.88 -7.13
C ASP A 83 9.04 6.95 -7.71
N ARG A 84 9.53 7.24 -8.92
CA ARG A 84 10.65 6.51 -9.53
C ARG A 84 11.85 7.43 -9.74
N ASP A 85 13.02 6.89 -9.51
CA ASP A 85 14.29 7.49 -9.93
C ASP A 85 14.53 7.26 -11.43
N PRO A 86 15.46 8.01 -12.06
CA PRO A 86 15.74 7.87 -13.50
C PRO A 86 16.19 6.48 -13.94
N ASP A 87 16.73 5.67 -13.03
CA ASP A 87 17.15 4.28 -13.26
C ASP A 87 16.01 3.27 -13.09
N GLY A 88 14.80 3.73 -12.74
CA GLY A 88 13.61 2.92 -12.54
C GLY A 88 13.39 2.45 -11.10
N ALA A 89 14.35 2.69 -10.18
CA ALA A 89 14.18 2.33 -8.78
C ALA A 89 13.04 3.12 -8.14
N VAL A 90 12.34 2.51 -7.18
CA VAL A 90 11.25 3.15 -6.42
C VAL A 90 11.79 3.49 -5.02
N PRO A 91 12.24 4.74 -4.78
CA PRO A 91 12.65 5.19 -3.44
C PRO A 91 11.46 5.46 -2.51
N ARG A 92 10.28 5.78 -3.06
CA ARG A 92 9.13 6.16 -2.25
C ARG A 92 7.81 5.72 -2.85
N VAL A 93 6.93 5.26 -1.97
CA VAL A 93 5.52 5.02 -2.26
C VAL A 93 4.67 5.73 -1.21
N SER A 94 3.63 6.43 -1.65
CA SER A 94 2.61 6.95 -0.75
C SER A 94 1.23 6.43 -1.13
N VAL A 95 0.48 5.92 -0.16
CA VAL A 95 -0.87 5.40 -0.38
C VAL A 95 -1.85 6.18 0.47
N ARG A 96 -2.71 6.96 -0.19
CA ARG A 96 -3.79 7.70 0.48
C ARG A 96 -5.09 6.96 0.31
N MET A 97 -5.82 6.77 1.40
CA MET A 97 -7.07 6.01 1.41
C MET A 97 -8.19 6.82 2.07
N GLY A 98 -9.44 6.53 1.69
CA GLY A 98 -10.64 7.07 2.32
C GLY A 98 -11.86 6.20 2.04
N PRO A 99 -12.98 6.36 2.76
CA PRO A 99 -13.21 7.29 3.88
C PRO A 99 -12.54 6.83 5.19
N VAL A 100 -12.46 7.74 6.18
CA VAL A 100 -11.71 7.53 7.44
C VAL A 100 -12.14 6.26 8.18
N ASP A 101 -13.44 5.97 8.29
CA ASP A 101 -13.91 4.78 9.01
C ASP A 101 -13.39 3.47 8.40
N ALA A 102 -13.36 3.37 7.06
CA ALA A 102 -12.80 2.22 6.36
C ALA A 102 -11.28 2.14 6.55
N VAL A 103 -10.58 3.28 6.59
CA VAL A 103 -9.14 3.35 6.87
C VAL A 103 -8.84 2.87 8.29
N VAL A 104 -9.63 3.28 9.28
CA VAL A 104 -9.47 2.84 10.68
C VAL A 104 -9.74 1.35 10.82
N ALA A 105 -10.78 0.82 10.16
CA ALA A 105 -11.07 -0.61 10.14
C ALA A 105 -9.90 -1.42 9.54
N LEU A 106 -9.35 -0.94 8.42
CA LEU A 106 -8.18 -1.57 7.78
C LEU A 106 -6.93 -1.47 8.67
N ALA A 107 -6.67 -0.33 9.31
CA ALA A 107 -5.52 -0.14 10.19
C ALA A 107 -5.58 -1.07 11.42
N ASN A 108 -6.76 -1.24 12.02
CA ASN A 108 -6.96 -2.19 13.13
C ASN A 108 -6.69 -3.63 12.70
N SER A 109 -7.12 -4.00 11.49
CA SER A 109 -6.86 -5.33 10.91
C SER A 109 -5.37 -5.54 10.66
N LEU A 110 -4.69 -4.53 10.13
CA LEU A 110 -3.23 -4.54 9.91
C LEU A 110 -2.46 -4.69 11.22
N ARG A 111 -2.82 -3.92 12.25
CA ARG A 111 -2.22 -4.03 13.59
C ARG A 111 -2.36 -5.44 14.15
N THR A 112 -3.56 -6.02 14.04
CA THR A 112 -3.81 -7.39 14.51
C THR A 112 -2.92 -8.41 13.80
N ALA A 113 -2.71 -8.25 12.49
CA ALA A 113 -1.90 -9.18 11.70
C ALA A 113 -0.40 -9.04 11.91
N LEU A 114 0.10 -7.82 12.17
CA LEU A 114 1.53 -7.51 12.19
C LEU A 114 2.10 -7.10 13.55
N SER A 115 1.29 -7.04 14.61
CA SER A 115 1.80 -6.78 15.96
C SER A 115 2.81 -7.87 16.36
N GLY A 116 3.92 -7.43 16.97
CA GLY A 116 5.07 -8.29 17.27
C GLY A 116 6.01 -8.55 16.07
N GLN A 117 5.64 -8.16 14.85
CA GLN A 117 6.49 -8.25 13.66
C GLN A 117 7.05 -6.89 13.22
N LEU A 118 6.36 -5.80 13.56
CA LEU A 118 6.76 -4.42 13.31
C LEU A 118 6.76 -3.59 14.61
N PRO A 119 7.51 -2.47 14.68
CA PRO A 119 7.44 -1.54 15.79
C PRO A 119 6.00 -1.06 16.05
N GLU A 120 5.59 -1.08 17.33
CA GLU A 120 4.21 -0.80 17.72
C GLU A 120 3.79 0.65 17.41
N GLU A 121 4.76 1.57 17.42
CA GLU A 121 4.57 2.99 17.09
C GLU A 121 4.12 3.23 15.64
N LEU A 122 4.26 2.24 14.75
CA LEU A 122 3.81 2.35 13.35
C LEU A 122 2.30 2.15 13.18
N PHE A 123 1.63 1.50 14.12
CA PHE A 123 0.21 1.18 14.01
C PHE A 123 -0.68 2.30 14.57
N LEU A 124 -1.82 2.55 13.92
CA LEU A 124 -2.84 3.50 14.39
C LEU A 124 -3.52 3.04 15.69
#